data_AF-A0A081NGC6-F1
#
_entry.id   AF-A0A081NGC6-F1
#
_cell.length_a   1.000
_cell.length_b   1.000
_cell.length_c   1.000
_cell.angle_alpha   90.00
_cell.angle_beta   90.00
_cell.angle_gamma   90.00
#
_symmetry.space_group_name_H-M   'P 1'
#
loop_
_entity.id
_entity.type
_entity.pdbx_description
1 polymer ?
#
loop_
_entity_poly.entity_id
_entity_poly.type
_entity_poly.pdbx_seq_one_letter_code
_entity_poly.pdbx_strand_id
1 'polypeptide(L)'
;MMGKVIMGRYYQNGLSLIELMISMLLGIFIISSVTQVFLSSNDSNRLNFQLGLMQEAARIAMSSMSNDVRMAGYTGCINETSIGNALLQNNATNEWLTAEQPLQGMNLSDTQSKMDAQATSESLLIFKVNPDDVFAINNHDTSTSTLTLNSHLGSTLSTGDAAAITRQDCSQIVFYAGNMS
;
A
#
# COMPACT_ATOMS: atom_id res chain seq x y z
N MET A 1 -67.14 -17.58 56.59
CA MET A 1 -66.42 -18.88 56.53
C MET A 1 -64.96 -18.57 56.20
N MET A 2 -64.07 -18.64 57.19
CA MET A 2 -62.65 -18.27 57.06
C MET A 2 -61.82 -19.57 57.01
N GLY A 3 -61.29 -19.92 55.84
CA GLY A 3 -60.47 -21.11 55.65
C GLY A 3 -59.07 -20.91 56.23
N LYS A 4 -58.69 -21.76 57.18
CA LYS A 4 -57.39 -21.77 57.85
C LYS A 4 -56.30 -22.28 56.90
N VAL A 5 -55.36 -21.41 56.52
CA VAL A 5 -54.17 -21.77 55.72
C VAL A 5 -53.15 -22.45 56.64
N ILE A 6 -52.84 -23.72 56.38
CA ILE A 6 -51.81 -24.47 57.12
C ILE A 6 -50.48 -24.30 56.37
N MET A 7 -49.59 -23.46 56.88
CA MET A 7 -48.20 -23.38 56.40
C MET A 7 -47.42 -24.59 56.93
N GLY A 8 -47.22 -25.60 56.08
CA GLY A 8 -46.27 -26.68 56.35
C GLY A 8 -44.85 -26.14 56.33
N ARG A 9 -44.13 -26.25 57.46
CA ARG A 9 -42.70 -25.95 57.54
C ARG A 9 -41.94 -27.04 56.77
N TYR A 10 -41.38 -26.71 55.62
CA TYR A 10 -40.43 -27.57 54.93
C TYR A 10 -39.16 -27.66 55.77
N TYR A 11 -38.91 -28.82 56.37
CA TYR A 11 -37.65 -29.11 57.04
C TYR A 11 -36.56 -29.27 55.97
N GLN A 12 -35.52 -28.44 56.02
CA GLN A 12 -34.31 -28.65 55.23
C GLN A 12 -33.62 -29.91 55.75
N ASN A 13 -33.67 -30.99 54.98
CA ASN A 13 -32.78 -32.13 55.18
C ASN A 13 -31.36 -31.67 54.84
N GLY A 14 -30.42 -31.81 55.78
CA GLY A 14 -29.03 -31.38 55.59
C GLY A 14 -28.39 -32.08 54.39
N LEU A 15 -27.60 -31.33 53.63
CA LEU A 15 -26.86 -31.85 52.47
C LEU A 15 -25.83 -32.88 52.92
N SER A 16 -25.73 -33.97 52.18
CA SER A 16 -24.67 -34.95 52.42
C SER A 16 -23.31 -34.36 52.01
N LEU A 17 -22.24 -34.66 52.76
CA LEU A 17 -20.88 -34.23 52.43
C LEU A 17 -20.48 -34.65 50.99
N ILE A 18 -20.97 -35.82 50.55
CA ILE A 18 -20.75 -36.33 49.19
C ILE A 18 -21.46 -35.48 48.12
N GLU A 19 -22.67 -34.97 48.40
CA GLU A 19 -23.41 -34.11 47.47
C GLU A 19 -22.70 -32.77 47.28
N LEU A 20 -22.11 -32.24 48.36
CA LEU A 20 -21.32 -31.00 48.29
C LEU A 20 -20.03 -31.20 47.47
N MET A 21 -19.36 -32.33 47.65
CA MET A 21 -18.16 -32.66 46.85
C MET A 21 -18.48 -32.81 45.36
N ILE A 22 -19.57 -33.52 45.02
CA ILE A 22 -19.98 -33.74 43.62
C ILE A 22 -20.41 -32.43 42.97
N SER A 23 -21.20 -31.60 43.66
CA SER A 23 -21.66 -30.31 43.12
C SER A 23 -20.49 -29.35 42.87
N MET A 24 -19.49 -29.31 43.76
CA MET A 24 -18.29 -28.50 43.57
C MET A 24 -17.44 -29.00 42.39
N LEU A 25 -17.28 -30.32 42.25
CA LEU A 25 -16.55 -30.92 41.12
C LEU A 25 -17.21 -30.56 39.79
N LEU A 26 -18.53 -30.69 39.68
CA LEU A 26 -19.27 -30.33 38.47
C LEU A 26 -19.21 -28.82 38.20
N GLY A 27 -19.27 -27.99 39.24
CA GLY A 27 -19.12 -26.54 39.11
C GLY A 27 -17.77 -26.14 38.49
N ILE A 28 -16.67 -26.69 39.00
CA ILE A 28 -15.32 -26.42 38.46
C ILE A 28 -15.20 -26.92 37.01
N PHE A 29 -15.73 -28.10 36.72
CA PHE A 29 -15.69 -28.69 35.38
C PHE A 29 -16.39 -27.82 34.33
N ILE A 30 -17.57 -27.29 34.67
CA ILE A 30 -18.33 -26.42 33.75
C ILE A 30 -17.61 -25.09 33.56
N ILE A 31 -17.12 -24.45 34.62
CA ILE A 31 -16.39 -23.17 34.54
C ILE A 31 -15.15 -23.31 33.67
N SER A 32 -14.36 -24.39 33.85
CA SER A 32 -13.19 -24.66 33.02
C SER A 32 -13.56 -24.79 31.53
N SER A 33 -14.63 -25.54 31.25
CA SER A 33 -15.10 -25.78 29.88
C SER A 33 -15.54 -24.48 29.19
N VAL A 34 -16.37 -23.66 29.85
CA VAL A 34 -16.86 -22.40 29.28
C VAL A 34 -15.73 -21.39 29.12
N THR A 35 -14.76 -21.36 30.05
CA THR A 35 -13.59 -20.49 29.97
C THR A 35 -12.79 -20.77 28.70
N GLN A 36 -12.57 -22.04 28.35
CA GLN A 36 -11.85 -22.40 27.11
C GLN A 36 -12.59 -21.93 25.86
N VAL A 37 -13.91 -22.09 25.81
CA VAL A 37 -14.73 -21.60 24.69
C VAL A 37 -14.65 -20.07 24.57
N PHE A 38 -14.71 -19.36 25.70
CA PHE A 38 -14.59 -17.91 25.72
C PHE A 38 -13.23 -17.44 25.21
N LEU A 39 -12.14 -18.05 25.69
CA LEU A 39 -10.77 -17.74 25.22
C LEU A 39 -10.63 -17.99 23.72
N SER A 40 -11.08 -19.15 23.24
CA SER A 40 -11.06 -19.49 21.81
C SER A 40 -11.88 -18.51 20.96
N SER A 41 -13.03 -18.06 21.46
CA SER A 41 -13.85 -17.06 20.79
C SER A 41 -13.16 -15.70 20.76
N ASN A 42 -12.48 -15.31 21.84
CA ASN A 42 -11.71 -14.06 21.89
C ASN A 42 -10.56 -14.07 20.88
N ASP A 43 -9.79 -15.16 20.84
CA ASP A 43 -8.70 -15.33 19.88
C ASP A 43 -9.23 -15.30 18.44
N SER A 44 -10.35 -15.98 18.18
CA SER A 44 -11.02 -15.97 16.87
C SER A 44 -11.46 -14.56 16.48
N ASN A 45 -12.01 -13.78 17.41
CA ASN A 45 -12.40 -12.39 17.16
C ASN A 45 -11.20 -11.52 16.82
N ARG A 46 -10.07 -11.69 17.54
CA ARG A 46 -8.83 -10.98 17.26
C ARG A 46 -8.27 -11.34 15.88
N LEU A 47 -8.27 -12.62 15.50
CA LEU A 47 -7.85 -13.07 14.18
C LEU A 47 -8.72 -12.48 13.07
N ASN A 48 -10.04 -12.52 13.22
CA ASN A 48 -10.96 -11.92 12.26
C ASN A 48 -10.73 -10.42 12.09
N PHE A 49 -10.46 -9.70 13.19
CA PHE A 49 -10.12 -8.29 13.12
C PHE A 49 -8.83 -8.04 12.33
N GLN A 50 -7.77 -8.80 12.60
CA GLN A 50 -6.49 -8.68 11.87
C GLN A 50 -6.65 -9.03 10.38
N LEU A 51 -7.44 -10.05 10.05
CA LEU A 51 -7.77 -10.40 8.67
C LEU A 51 -8.55 -9.26 7.98
N GLY A 52 -9.50 -8.65 8.68
CA GLY A 52 -10.23 -7.49 8.18
C GLY A 52 -9.31 -6.31 7.86
N LEU A 53 -8.36 -6.01 8.75
CA LEU A 53 -7.35 -4.98 8.51
C LEU A 53 -6.48 -5.29 7.29
N MET A 54 -6.03 -6.55 7.15
CA MET A 54 -5.21 -6.97 6.00
C MET A 54 -5.99 -6.88 4.69
N GLN A 55 -7.28 -7.26 4.69
CA GLN A 55 -8.16 -7.16 3.53
C GLN A 55 -8.43 -5.71 3.14
N GLU A 56 -8.59 -4.82 4.12
CA GLU A 56 -8.76 -3.39 3.84
C GLU A 56 -7.47 -2.76 3.30
N ALA A 57 -6.32 -3.08 3.90
CA ALA A 57 -5.02 -2.65 3.38
C ALA A 57 -4.79 -3.13 1.95
N ALA A 58 -5.15 -4.38 1.64
CA ALA A 58 -5.08 -4.93 0.29
C ALA A 58 -6.04 -4.20 -0.67
N ARG A 59 -7.28 -3.90 -0.25
CA ARG A 59 -8.24 -3.12 -1.04
C ARG A 59 -7.69 -1.75 -1.39
N ILE A 60 -7.13 -1.04 -0.42
CA ILE A 60 -6.54 0.29 -0.59
C ILE A 60 -5.34 0.21 -1.55
N ALA A 61 -4.43 -0.73 -1.33
CA ALA A 61 -3.25 -0.92 -2.19
C ALA A 61 -3.65 -1.22 -3.64
N MET A 62 -4.58 -2.16 -3.85
CA MET A 62 -5.09 -2.48 -5.19
C MET A 62 -5.80 -1.30 -5.85
N SER A 63 -6.55 -0.50 -5.10
CA SER A 63 -7.20 0.71 -5.63
C SER A 63 -6.18 1.75 -6.08
N SER A 64 -5.10 1.96 -5.32
CA SER A 64 -4.00 2.86 -5.70
C SER A 64 -3.29 2.34 -6.95
N MET A 65 -2.89 1.06 -6.96
CA MET A 65 -2.26 0.43 -8.12
C MET A 65 -3.14 0.51 -9.37
N SER A 66 -4.45 0.26 -9.24
CA SER A 66 -5.36 0.36 -10.39
C SER A 66 -5.45 1.79 -10.92
N ASN A 67 -5.35 2.81 -10.06
CA ASN A 67 -5.30 4.19 -10.50
C ASN A 67 -3.98 4.47 -11.23
N ASP A 68 -2.84 4.09 -10.64
CA ASP A 68 -1.52 4.27 -11.25
C ASP A 68 -1.41 3.57 -12.61
N VAL A 69 -1.96 2.35 -12.74
CA VAL A 69 -1.98 1.60 -14.01
C VAL A 69 -2.90 2.26 -15.04
N ARG A 70 -4.06 2.82 -14.64
CA ARG A 70 -4.94 3.56 -15.56
C ARG A 70 -4.30 4.87 -16.05
N MET A 71 -3.46 5.46 -15.21
CA MET A 71 -2.67 6.64 -15.52
C MET A 71 -1.29 6.29 -16.11
N ALA A 72 -0.99 5.02 -16.36
CA ALA A 72 0.27 4.62 -16.95
C ALA A 72 0.36 5.16 -18.38
N GLY A 73 1.47 5.82 -18.70
CA GLY A 73 1.62 6.51 -19.98
C GLY A 73 0.79 7.78 -20.11
N TYR A 74 0.14 8.22 -19.03
CA TYR A 74 -0.48 9.53 -19.00
C TYR A 74 0.61 10.60 -18.95
N THR A 75 0.55 11.48 -19.92
CA THR A 75 1.53 12.55 -20.10
C THR A 75 0.95 13.95 -19.94
N GLY A 76 -0.35 14.06 -19.60
CA GLY A 76 -1.06 15.34 -19.49
C GLY A 76 -1.57 15.91 -20.82
N CYS A 77 -1.24 15.28 -21.94
CA CYS A 77 -1.57 15.74 -23.28
C CYS A 77 -2.77 14.99 -23.87
N ILE A 78 -3.59 15.71 -24.65
CA ILE A 78 -4.86 15.22 -25.20
C ILE A 78 -4.66 14.43 -26.51
N ASN A 79 -3.54 14.65 -27.21
CA ASN A 79 -3.24 14.08 -28.52
C ASN A 79 -2.21 12.94 -28.42
N GLU A 80 -2.15 12.09 -29.45
CA GLU A 80 -1.08 11.11 -29.60
C GLU A 80 0.27 11.81 -29.69
N THR A 81 1.06 11.73 -28.62
CA THR A 81 2.37 12.35 -28.50
C THR A 81 3.45 11.37 -28.93
N SER A 82 4.35 11.79 -29.81
CA SER A 82 5.57 11.01 -30.06
C SER A 82 6.45 11.03 -28.81
N ILE A 83 6.74 9.86 -28.25
CA ILE A 83 7.65 9.70 -27.11
C ILE A 83 9.07 9.64 -27.65
N GLY A 84 9.89 10.62 -27.28
CA GLY A 84 11.32 10.64 -27.53
C GLY A 84 12.09 10.34 -26.25
N ASN A 85 13.35 9.93 -26.40
CA ASN A 85 14.23 9.72 -25.27
C ASN A 85 15.53 10.51 -25.45
N ALA A 86 15.86 11.38 -24.49
CA ALA A 86 17.05 12.21 -24.50
C ALA A 86 17.88 11.97 -23.23
N LEU A 87 18.30 10.72 -23.01
CA LEU A 87 19.26 10.39 -21.95
C LEU A 87 20.66 10.83 -22.36
N LEU A 88 21.41 11.37 -21.41
CA LEU A 88 22.86 11.50 -21.56
C LEU A 88 23.45 10.08 -21.65
N GLN A 89 24.06 9.78 -22.80
CA GLN A 89 24.52 8.46 -23.24
C GLN A 89 25.59 7.78 -22.35
N ASN A 90 25.94 8.35 -21.19
CA ASN A 90 27.03 7.89 -20.33
C ASN A 90 26.65 7.63 -18.86
N ASN A 91 25.37 7.64 -18.49
CA ASN A 91 24.96 7.27 -17.13
C ASN A 91 24.10 5.99 -17.13
N ALA A 92 24.76 4.84 -16.89
CA ALA A 92 24.17 3.51 -16.95
C ALA A 92 23.02 3.27 -15.94
N THR A 93 22.83 4.15 -14.97
CA THR A 93 21.82 4.03 -13.93
C THR A 93 20.39 4.27 -14.44
N ASN A 94 20.23 4.98 -15.56
CA ASN A 94 18.95 5.52 -16.01
C ASN A 94 18.46 4.88 -17.32
N GLU A 95 19.13 3.83 -17.80
CA GLU A 95 18.77 3.08 -19.02
C GLU A 95 17.36 2.48 -18.96
N TRP A 96 16.82 2.22 -17.76
CA TRP A 96 15.44 1.74 -17.60
C TRP A 96 14.38 2.78 -18.03
N LEU A 97 14.72 4.06 -18.13
CA LEU A 97 13.84 5.13 -18.63
C LEU A 97 13.69 5.12 -20.17
N THR A 98 14.41 4.25 -20.89
CA THR A 98 14.32 4.14 -22.36
C THR A 98 13.09 3.34 -22.83
N ALA A 99 12.20 2.96 -21.92
CA ALA A 99 11.07 2.10 -22.23
C ALA A 99 10.05 2.84 -23.09
N GLU A 100 9.82 2.36 -24.32
CA GLU A 100 8.75 2.84 -25.19
C GLU A 100 7.34 2.48 -24.69
N GLN A 101 7.26 1.67 -23.61
CA GLN A 101 6.02 1.16 -23.05
C GLN A 101 5.76 1.80 -21.68
N PRO A 102 4.50 2.21 -21.41
CA PRO A 102 4.14 2.87 -20.15
C PRO A 102 4.18 1.95 -18.92
N LEU A 103 4.21 0.64 -19.15
CA LEU A 103 4.31 -0.39 -18.13
C LEU A 103 5.42 -1.37 -18.52
N GLN A 104 6.32 -1.67 -17.58
CA GLN A 104 7.42 -2.60 -17.83
C GLN A 104 7.69 -3.49 -16.63
N GLY A 105 7.79 -4.79 -16.87
CA GLY A 105 8.34 -5.73 -15.88
C GLY A 105 9.86 -5.70 -15.86
N MET A 106 10.43 -5.85 -14.68
CA MET A 106 11.87 -5.92 -14.46
C MET A 106 12.18 -7.14 -13.60
N ASN A 107 13.14 -7.94 -14.06
CA ASN A 107 13.59 -9.12 -13.33
C ASN A 107 14.32 -8.70 -12.05
N LEU A 108 14.34 -9.60 -11.06
CA LEU A 108 14.94 -9.34 -9.74
C LEU A 108 16.38 -8.81 -9.81
N SER A 109 17.24 -9.36 -10.68
CA SER A 109 18.62 -8.91 -10.84
C SER A 109 18.73 -7.46 -11.32
N ASP A 110 17.82 -7.05 -12.19
CA ASP A 110 17.77 -5.70 -12.75
C ASP A 110 17.14 -4.75 -11.72
N THR A 111 16.12 -5.19 -11.00
CA THR A 111 15.53 -4.41 -9.89
C THR A 111 16.59 -4.12 -8.83
N GLN A 112 17.38 -5.12 -8.45
CA GLN A 112 18.46 -4.96 -7.47
C GLN A 112 19.59 -4.05 -7.94
N SER A 113 19.96 -4.12 -9.21
CA SER A 113 21.07 -3.32 -9.74
C SER A 113 20.68 -1.90 -10.15
N LYS A 114 19.41 -1.65 -10.49
CA LYS A 114 18.95 -0.38 -11.08
C LYS A 114 17.95 0.41 -10.24
N MET A 115 17.22 -0.21 -9.31
CA MET A 115 16.12 0.43 -8.56
C MET A 115 16.32 0.36 -7.04
N ASP A 116 16.41 -0.86 -6.49
CA ASP A 116 16.51 -1.11 -5.05
C ASP A 116 17.37 -2.35 -4.80
N ALA A 117 18.59 -2.13 -4.31
CA ALA A 117 19.55 -3.19 -4.00
C ALA A 117 19.06 -4.21 -2.96
N GLN A 118 18.01 -3.90 -2.18
CA GLN A 118 17.41 -4.81 -1.20
C GLN A 118 16.14 -5.49 -1.69
N ALA A 119 15.74 -5.27 -2.95
CA ALA A 119 14.56 -5.91 -3.52
C ALA A 119 14.67 -7.44 -3.41
N THR A 120 13.61 -8.09 -2.94
CA THR A 120 13.51 -9.56 -2.83
C THR A 120 12.65 -10.17 -3.93
N SER A 121 11.93 -9.33 -4.68
CA SER A 121 11.06 -9.71 -5.78
C SER A 121 11.35 -8.89 -7.05
N GLU A 122 10.84 -9.39 -8.16
CA GLU A 122 10.71 -8.63 -9.40
C GLU A 122 9.89 -7.35 -9.18
N SER A 123 10.07 -6.37 -10.06
CA SER A 123 9.34 -5.11 -10.00
C SER A 123 8.53 -4.86 -11.28
N LEU A 124 7.41 -4.16 -11.11
CA LEU A 124 6.63 -3.58 -12.19
C LEU A 124 6.85 -2.06 -12.15
N LEU A 125 7.39 -1.53 -13.24
CA LEU A 125 7.61 -0.11 -13.46
C LEU A 125 6.37 0.48 -14.11
N ILE A 126 5.91 1.61 -13.58
CA ILE A 126 4.79 2.39 -14.10
C ILE A 126 5.34 3.78 -14.41
N PHE A 127 5.34 4.16 -15.69
CA PHE A 127 5.74 5.49 -16.11
C PHE A 127 4.53 6.42 -16.08
N LYS A 128 4.62 7.47 -15.26
CA LYS A 128 3.65 8.57 -15.20
C LYS A 128 4.40 9.88 -15.00
N VAL A 129 3.91 10.95 -15.63
CA VAL A 129 4.43 12.30 -15.40
C VAL A 129 3.68 12.91 -14.23
N ASN A 130 4.40 13.49 -13.26
CA ASN A 130 3.77 14.22 -12.16
C ASN A 130 3.15 15.54 -12.70
N PRO A 131 1.83 15.74 -12.60
CA PRO A 131 1.20 16.97 -13.08
C PRO A 131 1.36 18.17 -12.12
N ASP A 132 1.77 17.94 -10.87
CA ASP A 132 1.81 19.00 -9.85
C ASP A 132 3.13 19.79 -9.88
N ASP A 133 4.23 19.15 -10.28
CA ASP A 133 5.57 19.74 -10.34
C ASP A 133 5.94 20.09 -11.79
N VAL A 134 5.57 21.31 -12.22
CA VAL A 134 5.79 21.78 -13.60
C VAL A 134 6.80 22.92 -13.63
N PHE A 135 7.84 22.74 -14.45
CA PHE A 135 8.90 23.72 -14.66
C PHE A 135 8.87 24.21 -16.11
N ALA A 136 8.95 25.53 -16.28
CA ALA A 136 9.20 26.15 -17.56
C ALA A 136 10.70 26.12 -17.87
N ILE A 137 11.03 25.73 -19.09
CA ILE A 137 12.42 25.77 -19.59
C ILE A 137 12.73 27.20 -20.03
N ASN A 138 13.69 27.83 -19.36
CA ASN A 138 14.10 29.21 -19.66
C ASN A 138 15.15 29.28 -20.77
N ASN A 139 16.10 28.34 -20.78
CA ASN A 139 17.17 28.23 -21.75
C ASN A 139 17.61 26.77 -21.87
N HIS A 140 18.13 26.40 -23.04
CA HIS A 140 18.70 25.08 -23.29
C HIS A 140 19.98 25.25 -24.10
N ASP A 141 21.01 24.46 -23.79
CA ASP A 141 22.27 24.44 -24.53
C ASP A 141 22.57 23.00 -24.99
N THR A 142 22.55 22.80 -26.31
CA THR A 142 22.80 21.49 -26.94
C THR A 142 24.29 21.14 -26.96
N SER A 143 25.19 22.10 -26.76
CA SER A 143 26.64 21.86 -26.72
C SER A 143 27.09 21.31 -25.37
N THR A 144 26.45 21.77 -24.29
CA THR A 144 26.71 21.30 -22.92
C THR A 144 25.64 20.33 -22.40
N SER A 145 24.60 20.06 -23.19
CA SER A 145 23.44 19.25 -22.81
C SER A 145 22.87 19.67 -21.45
N THR A 146 22.69 20.98 -21.24
CA THR A 146 22.17 21.55 -20.00
C THR A 146 20.84 22.25 -20.27
N LEU A 147 19.86 22.03 -19.40
CA LEU A 147 18.59 22.75 -19.39
C LEU A 147 18.53 23.64 -18.16
N THR A 148 18.18 24.91 -18.35
CA THR A 148 17.93 25.84 -17.25
C THR A 148 16.44 25.99 -17.03
N LEU A 149 15.99 25.74 -15.82
CA LEU A 149 14.57 25.78 -15.45
C LEU A 149 14.24 27.06 -14.68
N ASN A 150 12.98 27.50 -14.69
CA ASN A 150 12.53 28.48 -13.71
C ASN A 150 12.50 27.85 -12.31
N SER A 151 12.79 28.62 -11.27
CA SER A 151 12.58 28.14 -9.90
C SER A 151 11.08 28.05 -9.60
N HIS A 152 10.62 26.87 -9.17
CA HIS A 152 9.29 26.69 -8.62
C HIS A 152 9.35 26.75 -7.08
N LEU A 153 8.33 27.32 -6.44
CA LEU A 153 8.30 27.44 -4.99
C LEU A 153 8.05 26.07 -4.36
N GLY A 154 9.09 25.47 -3.79
CA GLY A 154 8.98 24.26 -2.96
C GLY A 154 9.43 22.95 -3.62
N SER A 155 9.80 22.95 -4.90
CA SER A 155 10.40 21.78 -5.57
C SER A 155 11.64 22.18 -6.37
N THR A 156 12.73 21.43 -6.17
CA THR A 156 14.00 21.58 -6.88
C THR A 156 14.34 20.26 -7.54
N LEU A 157 14.43 20.22 -8.87
CA LEU A 157 15.06 19.08 -9.55
C LEU A 157 16.57 19.18 -9.37
N SER A 158 17.16 18.12 -8.85
CA SER A 158 18.60 17.99 -8.75
C SER A 158 19.16 17.43 -10.07
N THR A 159 20.42 17.73 -10.33
CA THR A 159 21.15 17.09 -11.43
C THR A 159 21.10 15.56 -11.27
N GLY A 160 20.59 14.86 -12.29
CA GLY A 160 20.41 13.41 -12.28
C GLY A 160 18.97 12.93 -12.07
N ASP A 161 18.07 13.81 -11.65
CA ASP A 161 16.64 13.49 -11.59
C ASP A 161 16.08 13.30 -13.01
N ALA A 162 15.13 12.38 -13.15
CA ALA A 162 14.43 12.14 -14.41
C ALA A 162 13.24 13.09 -14.52
N ALA A 163 13.18 13.84 -15.62
CA ALA A 163 12.09 14.75 -15.94
C ALA A 163 11.48 14.38 -17.29
N ALA A 164 10.18 14.63 -17.44
CA ALA A 164 9.53 14.60 -18.74
C ALA A 164 9.41 16.03 -19.27
N ILE A 165 9.91 16.26 -20.48
CA ILE A 165 9.79 17.52 -21.20
C ILE A 165 8.65 17.37 -22.19
N THR A 166 7.62 18.19 -22.05
CA THR A 166 6.53 18.25 -23.01
C THR A 166 6.61 19.55 -23.82
N ARG A 167 6.40 19.45 -25.14
CA ARG A 167 6.26 20.63 -25.99
C ARG A 167 4.92 21.30 -25.68
N GLN A 168 4.86 22.64 -25.77
CA GLN A 168 3.64 23.41 -25.41
C GLN A 168 2.39 23.04 -26.21
N ASP A 169 2.56 22.50 -27.42
CA ASP A 169 1.47 22.03 -28.29
C ASP A 169 1.16 20.54 -28.12
N CYS A 170 1.79 19.88 -27.15
CA CYS A 170 1.63 18.45 -26.89
C CYS A 170 1.95 17.55 -28.10
N SER A 171 2.81 17.97 -29.03
CA SER A 171 3.17 17.11 -30.17
C SER A 171 4.23 16.07 -29.81
N GLN A 172 5.09 16.37 -28.84
CA GLN A 172 6.26 15.57 -28.49
C GLN A 172 6.53 15.63 -27.00
N ILE A 173 6.90 14.48 -26.45
CA ILE A 173 7.24 14.33 -25.04
C ILE A 173 8.54 13.55 -24.96
N VAL A 174 9.49 14.08 -24.22
CA VAL A 174 10.85 13.53 -24.13
C VAL A 174 11.21 13.31 -22.68
N PHE A 175 11.59 12.08 -22.34
CA PHE A 175 12.21 11.83 -21.04
C PHE A 175 13.66 12.29 -21.08
N TYR A 176 14.03 13.14 -20.12
CA TYR A 176 15.35 13.73 -19.98
C TYR A 176 15.88 13.44 -18.59
N ALA A 177 17.08 12.88 -18.53
CA ALA A 177 17.82 12.73 -17.29
C ALA A 177 19.24 13.23 -17.54
N GLY A 178 19.54 14.41 -17.00
CA GLY A 178 20.79 15.11 -17.25
C GLY A 178 21.03 16.28 -16.33
N ASN A 179 21.95 17.18 -16.71
CA ASN A 179 22.27 18.35 -15.91
C ASN A 179 21.11 19.35 -15.99
N MET A 180 20.56 19.70 -14.83
CA MET A 180 19.48 20.66 -14.65
C MET A 180 19.96 21.71 -13.63
N SER A 181 19.82 22.99 -13.98
CA SER A 181 20.29 24.13 -13.17
C SER A 181 19.27 25.24 -13.07
#